data_AF-A0A4Z0PVM8-F1
#
_entry.id   AF-A0A4Z0PVM8-F1
#
_cell.length_a   1.000
_cell.length_b   1.000
_cell.length_c   1.000
_cell.angle_alpha   90.00
_cell.angle_beta   90.00
_cell.angle_gamma   90.00
#
_symmetry.space_group_name_H-M   'P 1'
#
loop_
_entity.id
_entity.type
_entity.pdbx_description
1 polymer ?
#
loop_
_entity_poly.entity_id
_entity_poly.type
_entity_poly.pdbx_seq_one_letter_code
_entity_poly.pdbx_strand_id
1 'polypeptide(L)'
;MSRPFPLLLLCLLLLTAACKKDTAEPAPVLEGRWVEQSHMTYTYDTAGKLLREHSVTAPTPRYGMVIQPTTWEWLGPNLSGDLVPAFTDRITRTGNMIYFTRQAGDEFELRILTLTAHTLTLRYEHIITDPTTGQYETRDDTFSR
;
A
#
# COMPACT_ATOMS: atom_id res chain seq x y z
N MET A 1 54.87 36.11 21.87
CA MET A 1 54.34 34.72 21.97
C MET A 1 52.82 34.79 21.93
N SER A 2 52.25 34.65 20.73
CA SER A 2 50.83 34.85 20.46
C SER A 2 50.11 33.50 20.58
N ARG A 3 49.20 33.37 21.56
CA ARG A 3 48.49 32.11 21.83
C ARG A 3 47.47 31.81 20.71
N PRO A 4 47.52 30.65 20.03
CA PRO A 4 46.60 30.29 18.94
C PRO A 4 45.24 29.78 19.43
N PHE A 5 44.80 30.21 20.61
CA PHE A 5 43.55 29.75 21.25
C PHE A 5 42.25 30.15 20.51
N PRO A 6 42.13 31.31 19.84
CA PRO A 6 40.86 31.69 19.22
C PRO A 6 40.52 30.87 17.96
N LEU A 7 41.52 30.29 17.28
CA LEU A 7 41.32 29.46 16.09
C LEU A 7 40.69 28.09 16.40
N LEU A 8 41.07 27.49 17.53
CA LEU A 8 40.51 26.19 17.97
C LEU A 8 39.03 26.29 18.36
N LEU A 9 38.63 27.41 18.98
CA LEU A 9 37.23 27.69 19.32
C LEU A 9 36.36 27.88 18.07
N LEU A 10 36.91 28.50 17.01
CA LEU A 10 36.21 28.67 15.74
C LEU A 10 35.97 27.33 15.03
N CYS A 11 36.96 26.43 15.05
CA CYS A 11 36.83 25.10 14.46
C CYS A 11 35.80 24.23 15.20
N LEU A 12 35.72 24.32 16.54
CA LEU A 12 34.71 23.59 17.32
C LEU A 12 33.28 24.08 17.02
N LEU A 13 33.08 25.38 16.88
CA LEU A 13 31.77 25.95 16.54
C LEU A 13 31.32 25.53 15.13
N LEU A 14 32.24 25.50 14.15
CA LEU A 14 31.95 25.06 12.78
C LEU A 14 31.60 23.55 12.71
N LEU A 15 32.20 22.70 13.54
CA LEU A 15 31.88 21.27 13.61
C LEU A 15 30.47 21.01 14.18
N THR A 16 30.00 21.83 15.13
CA THR A 16 28.63 21.69 15.66
C THR A 16 27.53 22.17 14.71
N ALA A 17 27.83 23.12 13.81
CA ALA A 17 26.87 23.62 12.83
C ALA A 17 26.69 22.68 11.62
N ALA A 18 27.63 21.77 11.38
CA ALA A 18 27.58 20.79 10.29
C ALA A 18 26.77 19.53 10.63
N CYS A 19 26.40 19.33 11.89
CA CYS A 19 25.41 18.31 12.29
C CYS A 19 23.99 18.78 11.94
N LYS A 20 23.72 19.01 10.66
CA LYS A 20 22.37 18.84 10.13
C LYS A 20 22.07 17.36 10.30
N LYS A 21 21.43 17.03 11.41
CA LYS A 21 20.86 15.72 11.70
C LYS A 21 19.94 15.40 10.53
N ASP A 22 20.42 14.56 9.62
CA ASP A 22 19.61 13.89 8.62
C ASP A 22 18.46 13.24 9.38
N THR A 23 17.35 13.96 9.43
CA THR A 23 16.14 13.47 10.06
C THR A 23 15.59 12.52 9.02
N ALA A 24 15.96 11.25 9.16
CA ALA A 24 15.45 10.19 8.31
C ALA A 24 13.92 10.36 8.22
N GLU A 25 13.43 10.42 6.99
CA GLU A 25 12.01 10.57 6.73
C GLU A 25 11.26 9.47 7.49
N PRO A 26 10.14 9.77 8.16
CA PRO A 26 9.40 8.78 8.92
C PRO A 26 9.04 7.60 8.01
N ALA A 27 9.18 6.38 8.54
CA ALA A 27 8.84 5.18 7.81
C ALA A 27 7.39 5.26 7.31
N PRO A 28 7.11 4.82 6.08
CA PRO A 28 5.78 4.93 5.52
C PRO A 28 4.79 4.08 6.33
N VAL A 29 3.69 4.70 6.72
CA VAL A 29 2.58 4.06 7.44
C VAL A 29 1.51 3.61 6.46
N LEU A 30 0.93 2.42 6.71
CA LEU A 30 -0.11 1.85 5.86
C LEU A 30 -1.46 2.51 6.12
N GLU A 31 -1.68 2.95 7.35
CA GLU A 31 -2.90 3.59 7.81
C GLU A 31 -3.18 4.87 7.03
N GLY A 32 -4.46 5.13 6.80
CA GLY A 32 -4.93 6.30 6.06
C GLY A 32 -5.91 5.93 4.94
N ARG A 33 -6.27 6.95 4.17
CA ARG A 33 -7.17 6.82 3.02
C ARG A 33 -6.35 6.59 1.76
N TRP A 34 -6.70 5.58 0.98
CA TRP A 34 -6.07 5.25 -0.29
C TRP A 34 -7.12 5.17 -1.39
N VAL A 35 -6.76 5.65 -2.57
CA VAL A 35 -7.64 5.77 -3.73
C VAL A 35 -7.02 5.05 -4.91
N GLU A 36 -7.76 4.13 -5.52
CA GLU A 36 -7.26 3.30 -6.62
C GLU A 36 -6.89 4.17 -7.81
N GLN A 37 -5.72 3.92 -8.38
CA GLN A 37 -5.20 4.57 -9.58
C GLN A 37 -5.23 3.62 -10.78
N SER A 38 -4.83 2.37 -10.53
CA SER A 38 -4.78 1.33 -11.54
C SER A 38 -4.84 -0.06 -10.91
N HIS A 39 -5.16 -1.05 -11.73
CA HIS A 39 -4.90 -2.45 -11.42
C HIS A 39 -4.40 -3.22 -12.64
N MET A 40 -3.65 -4.28 -12.37
CA MET A 40 -3.22 -5.28 -13.33
C MET A 40 -3.78 -6.64 -12.91
N THR A 41 -4.52 -7.28 -13.81
CA THR A 41 -5.05 -8.63 -13.59
C THR A 41 -4.28 -9.63 -14.44
N TYR A 42 -3.92 -10.75 -13.84
CA TYR A 42 -3.28 -11.90 -14.47
C TYR A 42 -4.18 -13.11 -14.30
N THR A 43 -4.62 -13.71 -15.40
CA THR A 43 -5.48 -14.91 -15.38
C THR A 43 -4.66 -16.14 -15.74
N TYR A 44 -4.80 -17.20 -14.95
CA TYR A 44 -4.07 -18.45 -15.09
C TYR A 44 -5.03 -19.62 -15.31
N ASP A 45 -4.56 -20.66 -16.00
CA ASP A 45 -5.22 -21.96 -15.96
C ASP A 45 -4.93 -22.72 -14.65
N THR A 46 -5.56 -23.88 -14.48
CA THR A 46 -5.42 -24.73 -13.29
C THR A 46 -4.01 -25.31 -13.11
N ALA A 47 -3.16 -25.28 -14.15
CA ALA A 47 -1.76 -25.69 -14.07
C ALA A 47 -0.82 -24.52 -13.77
N GLY A 48 -1.35 -23.31 -13.58
CA GLY A 48 -0.59 -22.09 -13.30
C GLY A 48 0.02 -21.44 -14.55
N LYS A 49 -0.40 -21.83 -15.75
CA LYS A 49 0.03 -21.17 -16.98
C LYS A 49 -0.76 -19.87 -17.14
N LEU A 50 -0.03 -18.78 -17.35
CA LEU A 50 -0.62 -17.49 -17.66
C LEU A 50 -1.37 -17.56 -19.00
N LEU A 51 -2.65 -17.19 -18.98
CA LEU A 51 -3.53 -17.14 -20.14
C LEU A 51 -3.70 -15.70 -20.64
N ARG A 52 -3.78 -14.73 -19.72
CA ARG A 52 -4.09 -13.34 -20.03
C ARG A 52 -3.51 -12.38 -19.01
N GLU A 53 -3.10 -11.21 -19.49
CA GLU A 53 -2.81 -10.03 -18.68
C GLU A 53 -3.70 -8.88 -19.12
N HIS A 54 -4.16 -8.06 -18.17
CA HIS A 54 -5.01 -6.92 -18.46
C HIS A 54 -4.74 -5.79 -17.47
N SER A 55 -4.38 -4.62 -18.00
CA SER A 55 -4.16 -3.40 -17.22
C SER A 55 -5.34 -2.46 -17.37
N VAL A 56 -5.80 -1.90 -16.26
CA VAL A 56 -6.78 -0.82 -16.23
C VAL A 56 -6.17 0.35 -15.50
N THR A 57 -6.07 1.48 -16.19
CA THR A 57 -5.83 2.78 -15.56
C THR A 57 -7.15 3.52 -15.56
N ALA A 58 -7.65 3.88 -14.37
CA ALA A 58 -8.95 4.52 -14.26
C ALA A 58 -8.78 6.06 -14.29
N PRO A 59 -9.46 6.79 -15.20
CA PRO A 59 -9.44 8.26 -15.15
C PRO A 59 -10.20 8.82 -13.95
N THR A 60 -11.08 8.00 -13.35
CA THR A 60 -11.81 8.27 -12.11
C THR A 60 -11.64 7.09 -11.15
N PRO A 61 -11.50 7.34 -9.84
CA PRO A 61 -11.38 6.26 -8.87
C PRO A 61 -12.57 5.32 -8.92
N ARG A 62 -12.33 4.02 -9.11
CA ARG A 62 -13.41 3.02 -9.04
C ARG A 62 -13.63 2.57 -7.61
N TYR A 63 -12.55 2.45 -6.83
CA TYR A 63 -12.60 2.05 -5.43
C TYR A 63 -11.63 2.86 -4.59
N GLY A 64 -11.83 2.81 -3.29
CA GLY A 64 -10.87 3.30 -2.31
C GLY A 64 -10.94 2.48 -1.04
N MET A 65 -10.12 2.87 -0.06
CA MET A 65 -10.09 2.24 1.24
C MET A 65 -9.70 3.25 2.31
N VAL A 66 -10.14 2.99 3.54
CA VAL A 66 -9.61 3.62 4.75
C VAL A 66 -9.07 2.51 5.65
N ILE A 67 -7.75 2.50 5.83
CA ILE A 67 -7.05 1.51 6.65
C ILE A 67 -6.80 2.10 8.03
N GLN A 68 -7.25 1.39 9.06
CA GLN A 68 -6.95 1.64 10.47
C GLN A 68 -6.14 0.46 11.02
N PRO A 69 -5.57 0.54 12.24
CA PRO A 69 -4.70 -0.52 12.76
C PRO A 69 -5.29 -1.94 12.76
N THR A 70 -6.62 -2.07 12.86
CA THR A 70 -7.32 -3.37 12.96
C THR A 70 -8.50 -3.50 11.99
N THR A 71 -8.78 -2.49 11.18
CA THR A 71 -9.94 -2.49 10.28
C THR A 71 -9.59 -1.93 8.91
N TRP A 72 -10.32 -2.42 7.92
CA TRP A 72 -10.20 -1.98 6.54
C TRP A 72 -11.60 -1.66 6.02
N GLU A 73 -11.88 -0.37 5.87
CA GLU A 73 -13.14 0.08 5.28
C GLU A 73 -12.98 0.22 3.77
N TRP A 74 -13.76 -0.54 3.02
CA TRP A 74 -13.80 -0.46 1.57
C TRP A 74 -14.72 0.66 1.13
N LEU A 75 -14.26 1.47 0.20
CA LEU A 75 -15.04 2.54 -0.41
C LEU A 75 -15.43 2.15 -1.83
N GLY A 76 -16.73 2.21 -2.12
CA GLY A 76 -17.29 1.98 -3.45
C GLY A 76 -17.93 3.25 -4.01
N PRO A 77 -18.12 3.34 -5.34
CA PRO A 77 -18.76 4.50 -5.95
C PRO A 77 -20.27 4.45 -5.70
N ASN A 78 -20.85 5.58 -5.30
CA ASN A 78 -22.30 5.76 -5.28
C ASN A 78 -22.83 6.13 -6.68
N LEU A 79 -24.14 6.39 -6.81
CA LEU A 79 -24.77 6.80 -8.08
C LEU A 79 -24.23 8.13 -8.65
N SER A 80 -23.64 8.98 -7.80
CA SER A 80 -23.00 10.24 -8.18
C SER A 80 -21.52 10.07 -8.54
N GLY A 81 -20.94 8.89 -8.34
CA GLY A 81 -19.53 8.59 -8.55
C GLY A 81 -18.63 8.89 -7.34
N ASP A 82 -19.18 9.33 -6.21
CA ASP A 82 -18.40 9.58 -4.99
C ASP A 82 -18.07 8.27 -4.28
N LEU A 83 -16.86 8.18 -3.74
CA LEU A 83 -16.43 7.05 -2.92
C LEU A 83 -17.05 7.13 -1.51
N VAL A 84 -17.93 6.18 -1.20
CA VAL A 84 -18.62 6.04 0.10
C VAL A 84 -18.32 4.69 0.74
N PRO A 85 -18.40 4.57 2.09
CA PRO A 85 -18.22 3.30 2.78
C PRO A 85 -19.17 2.23 2.26
N ALA A 86 -18.62 1.07 1.89
CA ALA A 86 -19.36 -0.09 1.39
C ALA A 86 -19.45 -1.17 2.47
N PHE A 87 -18.31 -1.60 3.01
CA PHE A 87 -18.22 -2.57 4.11
C PHE A 87 -16.86 -2.46 4.82
N THR A 88 -16.79 -3.03 6.01
CA THR A 88 -15.57 -3.01 6.84
C THR A 88 -15.17 -4.43 7.21
N ASP A 89 -13.92 -4.77 6.93
CA ASP A 89 -13.31 -6.02 7.36
C ASP A 89 -12.41 -5.78 8.58
N ARG A 90 -12.19 -6.83 9.38
CA ARG A 90 -11.11 -6.86 10.37
C ARG A 90 -9.83 -7.32 9.68
N ILE A 91 -8.72 -6.71 10.06
CA ILE A 91 -7.42 -7.06 9.52
C ILE A 91 -6.41 -7.31 10.63
N THR A 92 -5.44 -8.16 10.34
CA THR A 92 -4.16 -8.22 11.03
C THR A 92 -3.03 -8.09 10.02
N ARG A 93 -1.86 -7.61 10.47
CA ARG A 93 -0.70 -7.41 9.60
C ARG A 93 0.54 -8.04 10.22
N THR A 94 1.26 -8.81 9.40
CA THR A 94 2.56 -9.39 9.75
C THR A 94 3.55 -9.08 8.63
N GLY A 95 4.42 -8.09 8.85
CA GLY A 95 5.36 -7.61 7.83
C GLY A 95 4.63 -7.05 6.61
N ASN A 96 4.81 -7.72 5.47
CA ASN A 96 4.18 -7.35 4.19
C ASN A 96 2.91 -8.15 3.88
N MET A 97 2.41 -8.96 4.82
CA MET A 97 1.15 -9.69 4.66
C MET A 97 0.04 -9.03 5.48
N ILE A 98 -1.13 -8.92 4.88
CA ILE A 98 -2.39 -8.49 5.52
C ILE A 98 -3.35 -9.66 5.45
N TYR A 99 -3.94 -10.00 6.58
CA TYR A 99 -4.91 -11.09 6.73
C TYR A 99 -6.27 -10.49 7.03
N PHE A 100 -7.27 -10.84 6.23
CA PHE A 100 -8.65 -10.38 6.40
C PHE A 100 -9.46 -11.46 7.11
N THR A 101 -10.29 -11.03 8.05
CA THR A 101 -11.33 -11.87 8.64
C THR A 101 -12.68 -11.24 8.32
N ARG A 102 -13.36 -11.78 7.30
CA ARG A 102 -14.68 -11.29 6.91
C ARG A 102 -15.74 -11.83 7.89
N GLN A 103 -16.84 -11.10 8.06
CA GLN A 103 -17.94 -11.55 8.94
C GLN A 103 -18.52 -12.92 8.57
N ALA A 104 -18.37 -13.36 7.32
CA ALA A 104 -18.82 -14.67 6.84
C ALA A 104 -17.86 -15.83 7.18
N GLY A 105 -16.69 -15.55 7.78
CA GLY A 105 -15.67 -16.55 8.10
C GLY A 105 -14.65 -16.82 6.98
N ASP A 106 -14.80 -16.16 5.82
CA ASP A 106 -13.79 -16.21 4.76
C ASP A 106 -12.52 -15.48 5.21
N GLU A 107 -11.39 -16.16 5.07
CA GLU A 107 -10.06 -15.60 5.26
C GLU A 107 -9.38 -15.47 3.90
N PHE A 108 -8.83 -14.29 3.63
CA PHE A 108 -7.98 -14.08 2.46
C PHE A 108 -6.79 -13.22 2.84
N GLU A 109 -5.70 -13.42 2.09
CA GLU A 109 -4.42 -12.78 2.35
C GLU A 109 -4.08 -11.81 1.21
N LEU A 110 -3.51 -10.66 1.57
CA LEU A 110 -2.97 -9.69 0.63
C LEU A 110 -1.50 -9.45 0.92
N ARG A 111 -0.71 -9.29 -0.14
CA ARG A 111 0.71 -8.94 -0.04
C ARG A 111 0.92 -7.47 -0.40
N ILE A 112 1.62 -6.74 0.46
CA ILE A 112 2.14 -5.42 0.17
C ILE A 112 3.37 -5.57 -0.72
N LEU A 113 3.27 -5.13 -1.97
CA LEU A 113 4.40 -5.09 -2.90
C LEU A 113 5.20 -3.80 -2.73
N THR A 114 4.50 -2.68 -2.59
CA THR A 114 5.08 -1.34 -2.43
C THR A 114 4.33 -0.57 -1.36
N LEU A 115 5.05 0.09 -0.46
CA LEU A 115 4.48 1.03 0.51
C LEU A 115 5.44 2.22 0.65
N THR A 116 4.99 3.39 0.21
CA THR A 116 5.69 4.68 0.34
C THR A 116 4.78 5.69 1.04
N ALA A 117 5.25 6.94 1.16
CA ALA A 117 4.42 8.02 1.69
C ALA A 117 3.17 8.31 0.83
N HIS A 118 3.16 7.93 -0.46
CA HIS A 118 2.10 8.30 -1.42
C HIS A 118 1.64 7.15 -2.32
N THR A 119 2.25 5.97 -2.22
CA THR A 119 1.95 4.83 -3.09
C THR A 119 1.83 3.57 -2.28
N LEU A 120 0.75 2.84 -2.52
CA LEU A 120 0.51 1.52 -2.00
C LEU A 120 0.22 0.59 -3.18
N THR A 121 0.96 -0.50 -3.30
CA THR A 121 0.64 -1.57 -4.26
C THR A 121 0.37 -2.86 -3.49
N LEU A 122 -0.80 -3.44 -3.72
CA LEU A 122 -1.27 -4.67 -3.09
C LEU A 122 -1.41 -5.77 -4.14
N ARG A 123 -1.02 -6.99 -3.80
CA ARG A 123 -1.28 -8.19 -4.58
C ARG A 123 -2.33 -9.06 -3.89
N TYR A 124 -3.36 -9.38 -4.65
CA TYR A 124 -4.39 -10.37 -4.36
C TYR A 124 -3.98 -11.64 -5.09
N GLU A 125 -3.88 -12.76 -4.36
CA GLU A 125 -3.51 -14.05 -4.95
C GLU A 125 -4.74 -14.96 -5.05
N HIS A 126 -4.79 -15.74 -6.12
CA HIS A 126 -5.70 -16.88 -6.26
C HIS A 126 -7.19 -16.53 -6.14
N ILE A 127 -7.61 -15.42 -6.75
CA ILE A 127 -9.01 -15.04 -6.89
C ILE A 127 -9.66 -16.04 -7.86
N ILE A 128 -10.52 -16.93 -7.37
CA ILE A 128 -11.27 -17.84 -8.24
C ILE A 128 -12.29 -17.02 -9.02
N THR A 129 -12.16 -17.01 -10.34
CA THR A 129 -13.04 -16.20 -11.21
C THR A 129 -14.16 -16.99 -11.86
N ASP A 130 -13.91 -18.27 -12.15
CA ASP A 130 -14.92 -19.17 -12.69
C ASP A 130 -14.76 -20.57 -12.08
N PRO A 131 -15.70 -21.00 -11.22
CA PRO A 131 -15.63 -22.30 -10.58
C PRO A 131 -15.78 -23.46 -11.57
N THR A 132 -16.27 -23.23 -12.78
CA THR A 132 -16.45 -24.28 -13.80
C THR A 132 -15.18 -24.58 -14.57
N THR A 133 -14.34 -23.57 -14.83
CA THR A 133 -13.05 -23.75 -15.52
C THR A 133 -11.87 -23.97 -14.56
N GLY A 134 -12.05 -23.63 -13.28
CA GLY A 134 -10.98 -23.68 -12.29
C GLY A 134 -9.87 -22.65 -12.51
N GLN A 135 -10.11 -21.68 -13.42
CA GLN A 135 -9.20 -20.57 -13.61
C GLN A 135 -9.15 -19.69 -12.37
N TYR A 136 -7.99 -19.12 -12.13
CA TYR A 136 -7.77 -18.19 -11.04
C TYR A 136 -7.04 -16.95 -11.53
N GLU A 137 -7.19 -15.88 -10.77
CA GLU A 137 -6.53 -14.62 -11.04
C GLU A 137 -5.59 -14.23 -9.91
N THR A 138 -4.52 -13.53 -10.27
CA THR A 138 -3.83 -12.64 -9.34
C THR A 138 -4.07 -11.21 -9.80
N ARG A 139 -4.20 -10.29 -8.85
CA ARG A 139 -4.45 -8.87 -9.14
C ARG A 139 -3.47 -8.00 -8.38
N ASP A 140 -2.86 -7.04 -9.06
CA ASP A 140 -2.04 -6.00 -8.46
C ASP A 140 -2.79 -4.68 -8.54
N ASP A 141 -3.18 -4.13 -7.38
CA ASP A 141 -3.86 -2.85 -7.31
C ASP A 141 -2.88 -1.79 -6.81
N THR A 142 -2.83 -0.64 -7.49
CA THR A 142 -2.04 0.52 -7.08
C THR A 142 -2.94 1.65 -6.62
N PHE A 143 -2.64 2.18 -5.45
CA PHE A 143 -3.37 3.26 -4.80
C PHE A 143 -2.46 4.43 -4.46
N SER A 144 -3.06 5.62 -4.38
CA SER A 144 -2.41 6.84 -3.90
C SER A 144 -3.19 7.48 -2.74
N ARG A 145 -2.50 8.33 -1.98
CA ARG A 145 -3.06 9.14 -0.90
C ARG A 145 -2.52 10.57 -0.94
#